data_AF-A0AAE0RET2-F1
#
_entry.id   AF-A0AAE0RET2-F1
#
_cell.length_a   1.000
_cell.length_b   1.000
_cell.length_c   1.000
_cell.angle_alpha   90.00
_cell.angle_beta   90.00
_cell.angle_gamma   90.00
#
_symmetry.space_group_name_H-M   'P 1'
#
loop_
_entity.id
_entity.type
_entity.pdbx_description
1 polymer ?
#
loop_
_entity_poly.entity_id
_entity_poly.type
_entity_poly.pdbx_seq_one_letter_code
_entity_poly.pdbx_strand_id
1 'polypeptide(L)'
;MTGKGRELADMMERRKVDILCVQETRWKGSKARSIGAGFKLFYYGVDSKRNGVGVVLKEEFVRNVLEVKRVSDRVMSLKLEIEGVMLNVVSGYAPQVGCELEEKERFWSELDEVMESIPTGERVVIGADFNGHVDEGNTGDEEVIGKFGVKERNLEGQMVVDFAKRMDMGVVNTYFQKREEHRVTYKSVEEAI
;
A
#
# COMPACT_ATOMS: atom_id res chain seq x y z
N MET A 1 20.89 6.66 -10.93
CA MET A 1 20.08 7.61 -10.14
C MET A 1 19.98 7.09 -8.71
N THR A 2 20.88 7.54 -7.85
CA THR A 2 21.08 7.10 -6.44
C THR A 2 20.42 8.05 -5.43
N GLY A 3 19.83 9.17 -5.88
CA GLY A 3 19.26 10.23 -5.02
C GLY A 3 17.93 9.85 -4.35
N LYS A 4 16.91 9.47 -5.14
CA LYS A 4 15.56 9.18 -4.62
C LYS A 4 15.51 8.05 -3.57
N GLY A 5 16.32 7.01 -3.76
CA GLY A 5 16.42 5.91 -2.78
C GLY A 5 17.01 6.36 -1.44
N ARG A 6 17.96 7.30 -1.48
CA ARG A 6 18.57 7.88 -0.28
C ARG A 6 17.63 8.84 0.43
N GLU A 7 16.92 9.69 -0.32
CA GLU A 7 15.87 10.56 0.23
C GLU A 7 14.78 9.76 0.95
N LEU A 8 14.41 8.61 0.38
CA LEU A 8 13.45 7.70 0.99
C LEU A 8 13.98 7.12 2.31
N ALA A 9 15.24 6.65 2.31
CA ALA A 9 15.89 6.11 3.49
C ALA A 9 16.03 7.17 4.60
N ASP A 10 16.47 8.38 4.25
CA ASP A 10 16.58 9.51 5.18
C ASP A 10 15.21 9.94 5.74
N MET A 11 14.14 9.84 4.93
CA MET A 11 12.77 10.10 5.39
C MET A 11 12.30 9.02 6.37
N MET A 12 12.52 7.75 6.05
CA MET A 12 12.14 6.62 6.92
C MET A 12 12.87 6.69 8.26
N GLU A 13 14.17 7.02 8.27
CA GLU A 13 14.93 7.22 9.50
C GLU A 13 14.35 8.37 10.35
N ARG A 14 14.15 9.56 9.74
CA ARG A 14 13.59 10.72 10.46
C ARG A 14 12.19 10.48 11.02
N ARG A 15 11.36 9.74 10.28
CA ARG A 15 9.96 9.45 10.65
C ARG A 15 9.82 8.18 11.49
N LYS A 16 10.91 7.44 11.72
CA LYS A 16 10.93 6.14 12.43
C LYS A 16 9.96 5.14 11.78
N VAL A 17 10.05 5.01 10.46
CA VAL A 17 9.24 4.07 9.68
C VAL A 17 10.09 2.83 9.39
N ASP A 18 9.66 1.68 9.88
CA ASP A 18 10.39 0.42 9.70
C ASP A 18 9.99 -0.32 8.41
N ILE A 19 8.74 -0.16 7.98
CA ILE A 19 8.15 -0.79 6.80
C ILE A 19 7.43 0.28 5.99
N LEU A 20 7.73 0.37 4.70
CA LEU A 20 7.10 1.34 3.79
C LEU A 20 6.73 0.68 2.46
N CYS A 21 5.44 0.70 2.12
CA CYS A 21 5.00 0.38 0.77
C CYS A 21 5.20 1.60 -0.14
N VAL A 22 5.70 1.36 -1.35
CA VAL A 22 5.94 2.39 -2.37
C VAL A 22 5.31 1.98 -3.69
N GLN A 23 4.63 2.92 -4.32
CA GLN A 23 3.97 2.77 -5.61
C GLN A 23 4.63 3.70 -6.64
N GLU A 24 4.33 3.49 -7.92
CA GLU A 24 4.94 4.20 -9.04
C GLU A 24 6.48 4.22 -9.01
N THR A 25 7.09 3.08 -8.68
CA THR A 25 8.55 3.00 -8.65
C THR A 25 9.16 3.29 -10.04
N ARG A 26 8.44 2.93 -11.12
CA ARG A 26 8.87 3.05 -12.52
C ARG A 26 10.22 2.36 -12.75
N TRP A 27 10.43 1.24 -12.06
CA TRP A 27 11.65 0.45 -12.15
C TRP A 27 11.34 -0.86 -12.86
N LYS A 28 12.18 -1.23 -13.83
CA LYS A 28 12.09 -2.52 -14.49
C LYS A 28 12.83 -3.59 -13.68
N GLY A 29 12.15 -4.72 -13.48
CA GLY A 29 12.71 -5.93 -12.91
C GLY A 29 12.00 -6.38 -11.63
N SER A 30 12.37 -7.59 -11.21
CA SER A 30 11.89 -8.27 -10.01
C SER A 30 13.11 -8.56 -9.14
N LYS A 31 13.42 -7.66 -8.20
CA LYS A 31 14.69 -7.71 -7.44
C LYS A 31 14.52 -7.19 -6.01
N ALA A 32 15.61 -7.27 -5.25
CA ALA A 32 15.79 -6.57 -3.98
C ALA A 32 17.12 -5.79 -4.03
N ARG A 33 17.15 -4.59 -3.44
CA ARG A 33 18.32 -3.71 -3.45
C ARG A 33 18.40 -2.89 -2.17
N SER A 34 19.58 -2.78 -1.58
CA SER A 34 19.84 -1.84 -0.49
C SER A 34 19.82 -0.41 -1.02
N ILE A 35 19.06 0.47 -0.36
CA ILE A 35 18.86 1.87 -0.79
C ILE A 35 19.66 2.88 0.05
N GLY A 36 20.38 2.41 1.07
CA GLY A 36 21.18 3.23 1.99
C GLY A 36 20.57 3.26 3.39
N ALA A 37 21.32 3.83 4.35
CA ALA A 37 20.91 4.03 5.75
C ALA A 37 20.27 2.81 6.46
N GLY A 38 20.69 1.60 6.10
CA GLY A 38 20.14 0.38 6.71
C GLY A 38 18.72 0.04 6.23
N PHE A 39 18.38 0.34 4.97
CA PHE A 39 17.11 -0.05 4.36
C PHE A 39 17.30 -0.83 3.06
N LYS A 40 16.37 -1.78 2.83
CA LYS A 40 16.32 -2.63 1.65
C LYS A 40 14.96 -2.57 0.98
N LEU A 41 14.97 -2.25 -0.31
CA LEU A 41 13.79 -2.22 -1.17
C LEU A 41 13.63 -3.57 -1.88
N PHE A 42 12.47 -4.19 -1.72
CA PHE A 42 11.96 -5.25 -2.58
C PHE A 42 11.03 -4.60 -3.59
N TYR A 43 11.19 -4.87 -4.88
CA TYR A 43 10.35 -4.23 -5.89
C TYR A 43 10.00 -5.18 -7.03
N TYR A 44 8.91 -4.84 -7.70
CA TYR A 44 8.54 -5.42 -8.98
C TYR A 44 7.97 -4.34 -9.90
N GLY A 45 8.46 -4.31 -11.14
CA GLY A 45 7.90 -3.50 -12.20
C GLY A 45 8.31 -4.01 -13.58
N VAL A 46 7.47 -3.77 -14.57
CA VAL A 46 7.64 -4.30 -15.94
C VAL A 46 8.22 -3.23 -16.87
N ASP A 47 7.73 -2.00 -16.76
CA ASP A 47 8.17 -0.84 -17.54
C ASP A 47 8.89 0.18 -16.65
N SER A 48 9.98 0.75 -17.15
CA SER A 48 10.68 1.87 -16.52
C SER A 48 9.94 3.21 -16.61
N LYS A 49 8.79 3.27 -17.30
CA LYS A 49 8.00 4.49 -17.50
C LYS A 49 6.71 4.53 -16.68
N ARG A 50 6.14 3.38 -16.33
CA ARG A 50 4.80 3.26 -15.73
C ARG A 50 4.81 2.22 -14.62
N ASN A 51 3.86 2.38 -13.68
CA ASN A 51 3.57 1.43 -12.61
C ASN A 51 4.80 1.10 -11.75
N GLY A 52 4.73 -0.03 -11.05
CA GLY A 52 5.77 -0.57 -10.21
C GLY A 52 5.42 -0.41 -8.73
N VAL A 53 5.59 -1.51 -8.01
CA VAL A 53 5.36 -1.60 -6.57
C VAL A 53 6.62 -2.01 -5.85
N GLY A 54 6.70 -1.62 -4.58
CA GLY A 54 7.81 -1.98 -3.72
C GLY A 54 7.43 -1.97 -2.25
N VAL A 55 8.22 -2.72 -1.48
CA VAL A 55 8.21 -2.67 -0.02
C VAL A 55 9.64 -2.43 0.44
N VAL A 56 9.83 -1.33 1.16
CA VAL A 56 11.09 -1.01 1.84
C VAL A 56 11.00 -1.51 3.27
N LEU A 57 12.02 -2.27 3.66
CA LEU A 57 12.19 -2.78 5.01
C LEU A 57 13.48 -2.22 5.60
N LYS A 58 13.45 -1.89 6.88
CA LYS A 58 14.67 -1.71 7.67
C LYS A 58 15.45 -3.02 7.70
N GLU A 59 16.77 -2.93 7.58
CA GLU A 59 17.66 -4.09 7.35
C GLU A 59 17.53 -5.14 8.46
N GLU A 60 17.21 -4.72 9.69
CA GLU A 60 16.98 -5.64 10.81
C GLU A 60 15.82 -6.62 10.62
N PHE A 61 14.81 -6.25 9.82
CA PHE A 61 13.66 -7.09 9.46
C PHE A 61 13.89 -7.88 8.18
N VAL A 62 14.95 -7.61 7.42
CA VAL A 62 15.23 -8.33 6.17
C VAL A 62 15.50 -9.81 6.43
N ARG A 63 16.15 -10.14 7.55
CA ARG A 63 16.40 -11.53 7.99
C ARG A 63 15.13 -12.27 8.39
N ASN A 64 14.05 -11.54 8.68
CA ASN A 64 12.76 -12.08 9.10
C ASN A 64 11.83 -12.35 7.91
N VAL A 65 12.23 -11.99 6.68
CA VAL A 65 11.44 -12.23 5.47
C VAL A 65 11.45 -13.72 5.14
N LEU A 66 10.27 -14.33 5.18
CA LEU A 66 10.05 -15.73 4.86
C LEU A 66 9.66 -15.92 3.39
N GLU A 67 8.91 -14.98 2.83
CA GLU A 67 8.39 -15.08 1.47
C GLU A 67 8.28 -13.70 0.81
N VAL A 68 8.51 -13.64 -0.51
CA VAL A 68 8.26 -12.46 -1.33
C VAL A 68 7.47 -12.85 -2.57
N LYS A 69 6.18 -12.54 -2.61
CA LYS A 69 5.31 -12.75 -3.77
C LYS A 69 5.24 -11.47 -4.60
N ARG A 70 5.50 -11.59 -5.90
CA ARG A 70 5.45 -10.48 -6.86
C ARG A 70 4.44 -10.85 -7.95
N VAL A 71 3.18 -10.50 -7.70
CA VAL A 71 2.04 -10.95 -8.52
C VAL A 71 2.03 -10.17 -9.84
N SER A 72 2.06 -8.84 -9.76
CA SER A 72 2.05 -7.94 -10.91
C SER A 72 2.86 -6.66 -10.62
N ASP A 73 3.05 -5.80 -11.61
CA ASP A 73 3.63 -4.46 -11.39
C ASP A 73 2.72 -3.52 -10.58
N ARG A 74 1.57 -4.03 -10.12
CA ARG A 74 0.60 -3.36 -9.24
C ARG A 74 0.38 -4.05 -7.90
N VAL A 75 0.73 -5.33 -7.74
CA VAL A 75 0.51 -6.09 -6.50
C VAL A 75 1.72 -6.93 -6.12
N MET A 76 2.18 -6.76 -4.89
CA MET A 76 3.20 -7.64 -4.29
C MET A 76 2.95 -7.82 -2.78
N SER A 77 3.46 -8.90 -2.20
CA SER A 77 3.42 -9.13 -0.76
C SER A 77 4.72 -9.70 -0.22
N LEU A 78 5.01 -9.34 1.03
CA LEU A 78 6.10 -9.91 1.82
C LEU A 78 5.51 -10.55 3.06
N LYS A 79 5.94 -11.78 3.36
CA LYS A 79 5.66 -12.45 4.62
C LYS A 79 6.88 -12.35 5.52
N LEU A 80 6.68 -11.87 6.75
CA LEU A 80 7.71 -11.74 7.77
C LEU A 80 7.29 -12.46 9.05
N GLU A 81 8.26 -12.97 9.79
CA GLU A 81 8.05 -13.43 11.17
C GLU A 81 8.75 -12.47 12.14
N ILE A 82 7.98 -11.74 12.95
CA ILE A 82 8.50 -10.78 13.93
C ILE A 82 8.07 -11.24 15.31
N GLU A 83 9.04 -11.64 16.14
CA GLU A 83 8.80 -12.07 17.53
C GLU A 83 7.73 -13.17 17.66
N GLY A 84 7.73 -14.13 16.73
CA GLY A 84 6.75 -15.23 16.67
C GLY A 84 5.40 -14.87 16.06
N VAL A 85 5.23 -13.64 15.57
CA VAL A 85 4.04 -13.18 14.85
C VAL A 85 4.30 -13.18 13.35
N MET A 86 3.45 -13.89 12.61
CA MET A 86 3.46 -13.89 11.14
C MET A 86 2.73 -12.64 10.62
N LEU A 87 3.45 -11.78 9.92
CA LEU A 87 2.97 -10.53 9.34
C LEU A 87 3.08 -10.57 7.81
N ASN A 88 1.99 -10.29 7.13
CA ASN A 88 1.92 -10.14 5.68
C ASN A 88 1.77 -8.66 5.35
N VAL A 89 2.78 -8.11 4.66
CA VAL A 89 2.77 -6.74 4.15
C VAL A 89 2.44 -6.79 2.67
N VAL A 90 1.28 -6.27 2.30
CA VAL A 90 0.83 -6.21 0.90
C VAL A 90 1.00 -4.78 0.39
N SER A 91 1.61 -4.63 -0.78
CA SER A 91 1.70 -3.36 -1.50
C SER A 91 0.84 -3.42 -2.75
N GLY A 92 -0.11 -2.50 -2.86
CA GLY A 92 -1.03 -2.38 -3.99
C GLY A 92 -0.93 -1.01 -4.67
N TYR A 93 -1.07 -0.98 -6.00
CA TYR A 93 -1.23 0.24 -6.79
C TYR A 93 -2.42 0.08 -7.74
N ALA A 94 -3.59 0.57 -7.31
CA ALA A 94 -4.81 0.48 -8.09
C ALA A 94 -4.69 1.32 -9.39
N PRO A 95 -5.34 0.89 -10.48
CA PRO A 95 -5.46 1.70 -11.68
C PRO A 95 -6.12 3.06 -11.40
N GLN A 96 -5.86 4.05 -12.25
CA GLN A 96 -6.48 5.37 -12.12
C GLN A 96 -7.97 5.32 -12.46
N VAL A 97 -8.73 6.32 -12.00
CA VAL A 97 -10.20 6.41 -12.20
C VAL A 97 -10.61 6.25 -13.67
N GLY A 98 -9.82 6.76 -14.62
CA GLY A 98 -10.09 6.68 -16.06
C GLY A 98 -9.58 5.42 -16.77
N CYS A 99 -9.01 4.44 -16.06
CA CYS A 99 -8.57 3.18 -16.65
C CYS A 99 -9.77 2.27 -16.98
N GLU A 100 -9.56 1.37 -17.95
CA GLU A 100 -10.54 0.37 -18.37
C GLU A 100 -10.99 -0.51 -17.19
N LEU A 101 -12.27 -0.92 -17.21
CA LEU A 101 -12.85 -1.75 -16.17
C LEU A 101 -12.08 -3.06 -15.98
N GLU A 102 -11.65 -3.70 -17.08
CA GLU A 102 -10.87 -4.93 -17.06
C GLU A 102 -9.55 -4.78 -16.27
N GLU A 103 -8.90 -3.61 -16.35
CA GLU A 103 -7.67 -3.35 -15.59
C GLU A 103 -7.96 -3.23 -14.08
N LYS A 104 -9.10 -2.61 -13.73
CA LYS A 104 -9.56 -2.50 -12.33
C LYS A 104 -9.93 -3.87 -11.77
N GLU A 105 -10.72 -4.65 -12.51
CA GLU A 105 -11.13 -6.00 -12.13
C GLU A 105 -9.93 -6.91 -11.93
N ARG A 106 -8.95 -6.85 -12.84
CA ARG A 106 -7.70 -7.62 -12.70
C ARG A 106 -6.96 -7.26 -11.41
N PHE A 107 -6.82 -5.97 -11.09
CA PHE A 107 -6.14 -5.53 -9.86
C PHE A 107 -6.84 -6.08 -8.60
N TRP A 108 -8.17 -6.00 -8.54
CA TRP A 108 -8.92 -6.50 -7.38
C TRP A 108 -8.88 -8.03 -7.28
N SER A 109 -8.93 -8.74 -8.41
CA SER A 109 -8.76 -10.21 -8.44
C SER A 109 -7.38 -10.62 -7.94
N GLU A 110 -6.31 -9.96 -8.40
CA GLU A 110 -4.94 -10.23 -7.93
C GLU A 110 -4.78 -9.95 -6.43
N LEU A 111 -5.43 -8.90 -5.91
CA LEU A 111 -5.42 -8.60 -4.49
C LEU A 111 -6.20 -9.65 -3.67
N ASP A 112 -7.35 -10.10 -4.16
CA ASP A 112 -8.15 -11.15 -3.54
C ASP A 112 -7.37 -12.47 -3.46
N GLU A 113 -6.73 -12.90 -4.55
CA GLU A 113 -5.89 -14.10 -4.56
C GLU A 113 -4.76 -14.03 -3.52
N VAL A 114 -4.13 -12.84 -3.36
CA VAL A 114 -3.11 -12.65 -2.32
C VAL A 114 -3.71 -12.83 -0.93
N MET A 115 -4.86 -12.22 -0.67
CA MET A 115 -5.53 -12.29 0.64
C MET A 115 -5.99 -13.72 0.97
N GLU A 116 -6.59 -14.42 0.01
CA GLU A 116 -7.04 -15.81 0.16
C GLU A 116 -5.87 -16.78 0.38
N SER A 117 -4.68 -16.45 -0.14
CA SER A 117 -3.48 -17.25 0.08
C SER A 117 -2.87 -17.11 1.49
N ILE A 118 -3.33 -16.14 2.28
CA ILE A 118 -2.80 -15.89 3.63
C ILE A 118 -3.55 -16.79 4.63
N PRO A 119 -2.84 -17.63 5.40
CA PRO A 119 -3.47 -18.47 6.41
C PRO A 119 -4.23 -17.68 7.46
N THR A 120 -5.38 -18.21 7.87
CA THR A 120 -6.18 -17.65 8.97
C THR A 120 -5.35 -17.57 10.24
N GLY A 121 -5.33 -16.39 10.86
CA GLY A 121 -4.57 -16.11 12.09
C GLY A 121 -3.23 -15.40 11.87
N GLU A 122 -2.73 -15.32 10.64
CA GLU A 122 -1.63 -14.41 10.31
C GLU A 122 -2.12 -12.96 10.25
N ARG A 123 -1.27 -12.01 10.63
CA ARG A 123 -1.59 -10.57 10.56
C ARG A 123 -1.39 -10.06 9.14
N VAL A 124 -2.26 -9.16 8.69
CA VAL A 124 -2.15 -8.52 7.38
C VAL A 124 -2.17 -7.01 7.51
N VAL A 125 -1.27 -6.34 6.80
CA VAL A 125 -1.23 -4.90 6.62
C VAL A 125 -1.12 -4.61 5.13
N ILE A 126 -2.06 -3.82 4.61
CA ILE A 126 -2.04 -3.38 3.21
C ILE A 126 -1.63 -1.90 3.17
N GLY A 127 -0.51 -1.62 2.52
CA GLY A 127 -0.09 -0.27 2.16
C GLY A 127 -0.29 -0.07 0.67
N ALA A 128 -1.35 0.63 0.28
CA ALA A 128 -1.71 0.77 -1.13
C ALA A 128 -2.16 2.18 -1.47
N ASP A 129 -1.98 2.52 -2.74
CA ASP A 129 -2.65 3.65 -3.37
C ASP A 129 -3.83 3.13 -4.17
N PHE A 130 -5.04 3.35 -3.64
CA PHE A 130 -6.28 2.89 -4.24
C PHE A 130 -6.94 3.91 -5.17
N ASN A 131 -6.40 5.14 -5.28
CA ASN A 131 -7.05 6.25 -6.01
C ASN A 131 -8.53 6.49 -5.62
N GLY A 132 -8.92 6.10 -4.41
CA GLY A 132 -10.29 6.20 -3.89
C GLY A 132 -10.39 7.18 -2.71
N HIS A 133 -11.54 7.84 -2.61
CA HIS A 133 -11.92 8.66 -1.45
C HIS A 133 -13.03 7.95 -0.67
N VAL A 134 -12.87 7.86 0.65
CA VAL A 134 -13.89 7.31 1.55
C VAL A 134 -14.62 8.44 2.28
N ASP A 135 -15.92 8.24 2.53
CA ASP A 135 -16.85 9.25 3.05
C ASP A 135 -16.39 9.96 4.33
N GLU A 136 -16.88 11.18 4.52
CA GLU A 136 -16.87 11.87 5.80
C GLU A 136 -17.86 11.19 6.76
N GLY A 137 -17.37 10.17 7.47
CA GLY A 137 -18.14 9.41 8.44
C GLY A 137 -18.15 7.93 8.12
N ASN A 138 -18.99 7.19 8.84
CA ASN A 138 -19.04 5.73 8.74
C ASN A 138 -20.46 5.17 8.82
N THR A 139 -21.49 5.99 8.61
CA THR A 139 -22.89 5.54 8.69
C THR A 139 -23.14 4.42 7.68
N GLY A 140 -23.44 3.20 8.16
CA GLY A 140 -23.66 2.01 7.34
C GLY A 140 -22.40 1.19 7.01
N ASP A 141 -21.22 1.65 7.45
CA ASP A 141 -19.93 0.99 7.27
C ASP A 141 -19.07 1.07 8.55
N GLU A 142 -19.70 1.15 9.72
CA GLU A 142 -19.06 1.35 11.03
C GLU A 142 -18.06 0.25 11.39
N GLU A 143 -18.26 -0.94 10.81
CA GLU A 143 -17.40 -2.11 10.98
C GLU A 143 -16.02 -1.94 10.31
N VAL A 144 -15.93 -1.15 9.23
CA VAL A 144 -14.73 -1.08 8.37
C VAL A 144 -14.16 0.34 8.22
N ILE A 145 -14.93 1.38 8.50
CA ILE A 145 -14.50 2.78 8.41
C ILE A 145 -14.72 3.47 9.77
N GLY A 146 -13.74 4.28 10.19
CA GLY A 146 -13.87 5.20 11.31
C GLY A 146 -14.55 6.52 10.94
N LYS A 147 -14.75 7.39 11.93
CA LYS A 147 -15.56 8.62 11.79
C LYS A 147 -14.86 9.80 11.10
N PHE A 148 -13.60 9.65 10.67
CA PHE A 148 -12.73 10.76 10.31
C PHE A 148 -12.26 10.77 8.85
N GLY A 149 -13.09 10.33 7.90
CA GLY A 149 -12.85 10.57 6.46
C GLY A 149 -12.88 12.06 6.10
N VAL A 150 -12.66 12.40 4.81
CA VAL A 150 -12.39 13.79 4.38
C VAL A 150 -13.16 14.21 3.14
N LYS A 151 -13.73 13.29 2.37
CA LYS A 151 -14.36 13.61 1.07
C LYS A 151 -15.53 12.67 0.82
N GLU A 152 -16.44 13.10 -0.05
CA GLU A 152 -17.52 12.25 -0.54
C GLU A 152 -16.95 11.00 -1.23
N ARG A 153 -17.57 9.85 -0.97
CA ARG A 153 -17.14 8.56 -1.52
C ARG A 153 -17.31 8.53 -3.03
N ASN A 154 -16.23 8.23 -3.74
CA ASN A 154 -16.27 7.91 -5.17
C ASN A 154 -16.39 6.40 -5.41
N LEU A 155 -16.56 6.00 -6.67
CA LEU A 155 -16.67 4.58 -7.06
C LEU A 155 -15.47 3.76 -6.57
N GLU A 156 -14.25 4.26 -6.74
CA GLU A 156 -13.03 3.60 -6.25
C GLU A 156 -13.02 3.48 -4.71
N GLY A 157 -13.51 4.50 -4.02
CA GLY A 157 -13.72 4.47 -2.57
C GLY A 157 -14.71 3.38 -2.15
N GLN A 158 -15.83 3.23 -2.87
CA GLN A 158 -16.77 2.14 -2.61
C GLN A 158 -16.13 0.76 -2.80
N MET A 159 -15.30 0.58 -3.83
CA MET A 159 -14.58 -0.69 -4.03
C MET A 159 -13.64 -1.01 -2.86
N VAL A 160 -12.98 0.00 -2.28
CA VAL A 160 -12.15 -0.17 -1.08
C VAL A 160 -12.99 -0.62 0.12
N VAL A 161 -14.17 -0.02 0.31
CA VAL A 161 -15.08 -0.37 1.41
C VAL A 161 -15.62 -1.79 1.23
N ASP A 162 -16.08 -2.15 0.04
CA ASP A 162 -16.59 -3.49 -0.26
C ASP A 162 -15.51 -4.56 -0.07
N PHE A 163 -14.29 -4.28 -0.53
CA PHE A 163 -13.13 -5.13 -0.29
C PHE A 163 -12.85 -5.28 1.21
N ALA A 164 -12.84 -4.18 1.96
CA ALA A 164 -12.58 -4.19 3.39
C ALA A 164 -13.64 -5.01 4.15
N LYS A 165 -14.93 -4.88 3.79
CA LYS A 165 -16.01 -5.69 4.39
C LYS A 165 -15.84 -7.17 4.12
N ARG A 166 -15.56 -7.53 2.86
CA ARG A 166 -15.39 -8.92 2.44
C ARG A 166 -14.20 -9.59 3.14
N MET A 167 -13.13 -8.83 3.38
CA MET A 167 -11.89 -9.33 3.99
C MET A 167 -11.82 -9.11 5.50
N ASP A 168 -12.89 -8.61 6.14
CA ASP A 168 -12.95 -8.26 7.56
C ASP A 168 -11.79 -7.33 7.99
N MET A 169 -11.57 -6.26 7.23
CA MET A 169 -10.48 -5.30 7.41
C MET A 169 -10.98 -3.91 7.78
N GLY A 170 -10.18 -3.16 8.53
CA GLY A 170 -10.43 -1.74 8.82
C GLY A 170 -9.59 -0.79 7.99
N VAL A 171 -10.20 0.27 7.45
CA VAL A 171 -9.51 1.39 6.79
C VAL A 171 -8.87 2.29 7.84
N VAL A 172 -7.68 1.91 8.32
CA VAL A 172 -7.03 2.48 9.52
C VAL A 172 -6.93 4.01 9.51
N ASN A 173 -6.74 4.66 8.36
CA ASN A 173 -6.60 6.12 8.28
C ASN A 173 -7.86 6.88 8.74
N THR A 174 -9.05 6.29 8.68
CA THR A 174 -10.32 6.95 9.04
C THR A 174 -10.68 6.82 10.52
N TYR A 175 -9.98 5.97 11.29
CA TYR A 175 -10.22 5.79 12.73
C TYR A 175 -9.57 6.87 13.60
N PHE A 176 -8.60 7.61 13.08
CA PHE A 176 -7.84 8.58 13.85
C PHE A 176 -8.20 10.02 13.47
N GLN A 177 -8.54 10.83 14.46
CA GLN A 177 -8.71 12.27 14.26
C GLN A 177 -7.36 12.92 13.99
N LYS A 178 -7.06 13.15 12.71
CA LYS A 178 -5.87 13.89 12.28
C LYS A 178 -6.26 15.30 11.83
N ARG A 179 -5.28 16.21 11.72
CA ARG A 179 -5.46 17.46 10.95
C ARG A 179 -5.77 17.10 9.50
N GLU A 180 -6.61 17.88 8.84
CA GLU A 180 -7.10 17.60 7.47
C GLU A 180 -5.96 17.38 6.47
N GLU A 181 -4.89 18.18 6.57
CA GLU A 181 -3.62 18.06 5.83
C GLU A 181 -2.90 16.71 5.96
N HIS A 182 -3.16 15.95 7.04
CA HIS A 182 -2.57 14.63 7.29
C HIS A 182 -3.52 13.47 6.95
N ARG A 183 -4.74 13.79 6.50
CA ARG A 183 -5.74 12.80 6.09
C ARG A 183 -5.78 12.64 4.56
N VAL A 184 -5.39 13.67 3.83
CA VAL A 184 -5.25 13.66 2.36
C VAL A 184 -3.90 13.01 1.98
N THR A 185 -3.94 11.91 1.23
CA THR A 185 -2.74 11.18 0.78
C THR A 185 -2.16 11.72 -0.54
N TYR A 186 -2.90 12.58 -1.25
CA TYR A 186 -2.48 13.20 -2.51
C TYR A 186 -3.07 14.62 -2.68
N LYS A 187 -2.22 15.60 -3.02
CA LYS A 187 -2.63 16.94 -3.44
C LYS A 187 -2.10 17.20 -4.86
N SER A 188 -2.97 17.60 -5.79
CA SER A 188 -2.55 18.00 -7.14
C SER A 188 -1.78 19.32 -7.10
N VAL A 189 -0.85 19.50 -8.05
CA VAL A 189 0.01 20.70 -8.13
C VAL A 189 -0.74 21.94 -8.65
N GLU A 190 -1.95 21.78 -9.18
CA GLU A 190 -2.73 22.86 -9.80
C GLU A 190 -3.42 23.80 -8.80
N GLU A 191 -3.53 23.43 -7.52
CA GLU A 191 -4.15 24.28 -6.48
C GLU A 191 -3.11 25.01 -5.61
N ALA A 192 -1.92 25.26 -6.14
CA ALA A 192 -0.87 26.05 -5.51
C ALA A 192 -0.50 27.26 -6.38
N ILE A 193 -1.47 28.15 -6.63
CA ILE A 193 -1.23 29.56 -6.97
C ILE A 193 -2.16 30.42 -6.11
#